data_AF-A0A5J4NDQ2-F1
#
_entry.id   AF-A0A5J4NDQ2-F1
#
_cell.length_a   1.000
_cell.length_b   1.000
_cell.length_c   1.000
_cell.angle_alpha   90.00
_cell.angle_beta   90.00
_cell.angle_gamma   90.00
#
_symmetry.space_group_name_H-M   'P 1'
#
loop_
_entity.id
_entity.type
_entity.pdbx_description
1 polymer ?
#
loop_
_entity_poly.entity_id
_entity_poly.type
_entity_poly.pdbx_seq_one_letter_code
_entity_poly.pdbx_strand_id
1 'polypeptide(L)'
;VKEDILSGAIICPLETAILLASYACQAKFGDYDPVRMQPGFFKKERLLPQNLVSSIIDQSEQTWEQLEESVVRWYNEHRSMLRSDVMLEYLHIAQDLEMYGVTYFNITNKRGTPLQLGVDAFGLNVYAEDNR
;
A
#
# COMPACT_ATOMS: atom_id res chain seq x y z
N VAL A 1 3.57 -4.28 -7.78
CA VAL A 1 2.48 -3.97 -6.83
C VAL A 1 3.00 -3.60 -5.45
N LYS A 2 3.45 -4.55 -4.60
CA LYS A 2 3.88 -4.21 -3.22
C LYS A 2 4.96 -3.12 -3.18
N GLU A 3 6.02 -3.26 -3.99
CA GLU A 3 7.09 -2.25 -4.04
C GLU A 3 6.62 -0.90 -4.59
N ASP A 4 5.64 -0.89 -5.50
CA ASP A 4 5.08 0.35 -6.05
C ASP A 4 4.26 1.09 -4.99
N ILE A 5 3.53 0.36 -4.14
CA ILE A 5 2.82 0.92 -2.98
C ILE A 5 3.84 1.45 -1.96
N LEU A 6 4.85 0.65 -1.59
CA LEU A 6 5.85 1.02 -0.58
C LEU A 6 6.77 2.18 -1.00
N SER A 7 6.97 2.37 -2.30
CA SER A 7 7.72 3.50 -2.86
C SER A 7 6.86 4.75 -3.08
N GLY A 8 5.54 4.64 -2.95
CA GLY A 8 4.59 5.72 -3.23
C GLY A 8 4.30 5.93 -4.72
N ALA A 9 4.71 5.01 -5.59
CA ALA A 9 4.35 5.03 -7.01
C ALA A 9 2.86 4.74 -7.23
N ILE A 10 2.27 3.88 -6.38
CA ILE A 10 0.82 3.71 -6.24
C ILE A 10 0.42 4.34 -4.91
N ILE A 11 -0.43 5.36 -4.96
CA ILE A 11 -0.98 5.98 -3.77
C ILE A 11 -1.96 5.01 -3.11
N CYS A 12 -1.79 4.84 -1.80
CA CYS A 12 -2.59 3.92 -1.01
C CYS A 12 -3.08 4.66 0.25
N PRO A 13 -4.40 4.73 0.49
CA PRO A 13 -4.94 5.22 1.75
C PRO A 13 -4.39 4.44 2.94
N LEU A 14 -4.39 5.07 4.12
CA LEU A 14 -3.79 4.49 5.32
C LEU A 14 -4.42 3.17 5.73
N GLU A 15 -5.74 3.12 5.77
CA GLU A 15 -6.50 1.94 6.18
C GLU A 15 -6.19 0.76 5.26
N THR A 16 -6.15 1.02 3.95
CA THR A 16 -5.78 0.02 2.95
C THR A 16 -4.31 -0.39 3.07
N ALA A 17 -3.40 0.54 3.34
CA ALA A 17 -1.98 0.24 3.52
C ALA A 17 -1.74 -0.66 4.74
N ILE A 18 -2.44 -0.40 5.86
CA ILE A 18 -2.41 -1.23 7.06
C ILE A 18 -2.93 -2.65 6.76
N LEU A 19 -4.06 -2.76 6.05
CA LEU A 19 -4.62 -4.05 5.68
C LEU A 19 -3.67 -4.84 4.76
N LEU A 20 -3.13 -4.19 3.73
CA LEU A 20 -2.15 -4.81 2.82
C LEU A 20 -0.87 -5.22 3.57
N ALA A 21 -0.39 -4.40 4.50
CA ALA A 21 0.75 -4.74 5.36
C ALA A 21 0.47 -6.02 6.19
N SER A 22 -0.74 -6.18 6.70
CA SER A 22 -1.13 -7.38 7.47
C SER A 22 -1.10 -8.65 6.62
N TYR A 23 -1.60 -8.60 5.38
CA TYR A 23 -1.48 -9.72 4.43
C TYR A 23 -0.01 -9.97 4.05
N ALA A 24 0.80 -8.92 3.87
CA ALA A 24 2.22 -9.08 3.60
C ALA A 24 2.97 -9.77 4.76
N CYS A 25 2.60 -9.48 6.00
CA CYS A 25 3.11 -10.17 7.18
C CYS A 25 2.75 -11.65 7.18
N GLN A 26 1.47 -12.00 6.97
CA GLN A 26 1.04 -13.40 6.88
C GLN A 26 1.75 -14.15 5.75
N ALA A 27 1.91 -13.53 4.58
CA ALA A 27 2.59 -14.14 3.45
C ALA A 27 4.09 -14.39 3.69
N LYS A 28 4.73 -13.54 4.52
CA LYS A 28 6.18 -13.60 4.81
C LYS A 28 6.50 -14.48 6.03
N PHE A 29 5.70 -14.40 7.09
CA PHE A 29 6.04 -14.96 8.39
C PHE A 29 5.12 -16.11 8.85
N GLY A 30 4.01 -16.37 8.13
CA GLY A 30 2.97 -17.30 8.57
C GLY A 30 2.09 -16.69 9.64
N ASP A 31 1.52 -17.51 10.53
CA ASP A 31 0.64 -17.02 11.60
C ASP A 31 1.39 -16.11 12.59
N TYR A 32 0.69 -15.09 13.08
CA TYR A 32 1.19 -14.22 14.15
C TYR A 32 1.48 -15.03 15.43
N ASP A 33 2.67 -14.80 15.99
CA ASP A 33 3.13 -15.37 17.25
C ASP A 33 3.54 -14.23 18.21
N PRO A 34 2.73 -13.92 19.23
CA PRO A 34 2.99 -12.81 20.14
C PRO A 34 4.21 -13.04 21.04
N VAL A 35 4.71 -14.27 21.18
CA VAL A 35 5.94 -14.56 21.96
C VAL A 35 7.16 -14.16 21.15
N ARG A 36 7.16 -14.48 19.85
CA ARG A 36 8.28 -14.20 18.93
C ARG A 36 8.26 -12.77 18.38
N MET A 37 7.07 -12.22 18.11
CA MET A 37 6.87 -10.94 17.43
C MET A 37 6.46 -9.86 18.43
N GLN A 38 7.42 -9.49 19.29
CA GLN A 38 7.25 -8.42 20.29
C GLN A 38 7.16 -7.03 19.63
N PRO A 39 6.63 -6.01 20.33
CA PRO A 39 6.60 -4.63 19.82
C PRO A 39 7.97 -4.16 19.30
N GLY A 40 7.98 -3.51 18.13
CA GLY A 40 9.18 -3.11 17.43
C GLY A 40 9.79 -4.18 16.51
N PHE A 41 9.25 -5.41 16.49
CA PHE A 41 9.69 -6.46 15.57
C PHE A 41 9.63 -5.99 14.11
N PHE A 42 8.62 -5.20 13.74
CA PHE A 42 8.43 -4.73 12.38
C PHE A 42 9.13 -3.41 12.06
N LYS A 43 9.87 -2.79 12.99
CA LYS A 43 10.55 -1.50 12.76
C LYS A 43 11.53 -1.51 11.58
N LYS A 44 12.13 -2.67 11.29
CA LYS A 44 13.06 -2.85 10.17
C LYS A 44 12.37 -3.37 8.91
N GLU A 45 11.11 -3.76 9.02
CA GLU A 45 10.31 -4.24 7.91
C GLU A 45 9.68 -3.04 7.20
N ARG A 46 9.89 -2.95 5.88
CA ARG A 46 9.20 -1.94 5.04
C ARG A 46 7.77 -2.39 4.82
N LEU A 47 6.93 -2.26 5.84
CA LEU A 47 5.52 -2.68 5.80
C LEU A 47 4.59 -1.62 5.24
N LEU A 48 4.88 -0.35 5.51
CA LEU A 48 4.06 0.79 5.10
C LEU A 48 4.87 1.74 4.20
N PRO A 49 4.20 2.50 3.30
CA PRO A 49 4.85 3.52 2.49
C PRO A 49 5.54 4.58 3.36
N GLN A 50 6.80 4.88 3.07
CA GLN A 50 7.61 5.75 3.95
C GLN A 50 7.09 7.19 3.99
N ASN A 51 6.62 7.70 2.86
CA ASN A 51 5.99 9.02 2.72
C ASN A 51 4.68 9.14 3.53
N LEU A 52 3.88 8.06 3.55
CA LEU A 52 2.64 8.01 4.32
C LEU A 52 2.94 8.02 5.82
N VAL A 53 3.86 7.17 6.26
CA VAL A 53 4.28 7.10 7.67
C VAL A 53 4.87 8.43 8.14
N SER A 54 5.74 9.06 7.35
CA SER A 54 6.28 10.38 7.71
C SER A 54 5.18 11.43 7.82
N SER A 55 4.22 11.46 6.88
CA SER A 55 3.12 12.43 6.91
C SER A 55 2.27 12.30 8.19
N ILE A 56 1.92 11.08 8.58
CA ILE A 56 1.09 10.79 9.77
C ILE A 56 1.83 11.17 11.06
N ILE A 57 3.12 10.81 11.15
CA ILE A 57 3.94 11.10 12.33
C ILE A 57 4.21 12.60 12.45
N ASP A 58 4.52 13.29 11.35
CA ASP A 58 4.79 14.73 11.34
C ASP A 58 3.54 15.54 11.74
N GLN A 59 2.35 15.05 11.37
CA GLN A 59 1.05 15.61 11.79
C GLN A 59 0.65 15.21 13.21
N SER A 60 1.45 14.38 13.90
CA SER A 60 1.20 13.85 15.24
C SER A 60 -0.13 13.10 15.37
N GLU A 61 -0.65 12.54 14.27
CA GLU A 61 -1.92 11.81 14.26
C GLU A 61 -1.77 10.43 14.90
N GLN A 62 -0.68 9.72 14.58
CA GLN A 62 -0.35 8.41 15.16
C GLN A 62 1.16 8.22 15.29
N THR A 63 1.58 7.47 16.31
CA THR A 63 2.96 7.00 16.45
C THR A 63 3.21 5.75 15.63
N TRP A 64 4.48 5.41 15.40
CA TRP A 64 4.81 4.17 14.71
C TRP A 64 4.31 2.94 15.50
N GLU A 65 4.39 2.97 16.83
CA GLU A 65 3.86 1.89 17.67
C GLU A 65 2.35 1.68 17.46
N GLN A 66 1.56 2.75 17.34
CA GLN A 66 0.10 2.65 17.10
C GLN A 66 -0.25 2.08 15.72
N LEU A 67 0.55 2.43 14.71
CA LEU A 67 0.43 1.86 13.36
C LEU A 67 0.84 0.39 13.35
N GLU A 68 1.92 0.01 14.04
CA GLU A 68 2.36 -1.37 14.20
C GLU A 68 1.28 -2.21 14.89
N GLU A 69 0.69 -1.71 15.97
CA GLU A 69 -0.44 -2.35 16.65
C GLU A 69 -1.65 -2.55 15.73
N SER A 70 -1.93 -1.57 14.85
CA SER A 70 -3.01 -1.67 13.88
C SER A 70 -2.76 -2.76 12.83
N VAL A 71 -1.52 -2.87 12.34
CA VAL A 71 -1.10 -3.95 11.44
C VAL A 71 -1.21 -5.30 12.13
N VAL A 72 -0.72 -5.42 13.37
CA VAL A 72 -0.78 -6.67 14.16
C VAL A 72 -2.21 -7.12 14.41
N ARG A 73 -3.12 -6.17 14.69
CA ARG A 73 -4.55 -6.46 14.88
C ARG A 73 -5.14 -7.17 13.67
N TRP A 74 -4.94 -6.61 12.47
CA TRP A 74 -5.42 -7.24 11.24
C TRP A 74 -4.67 -8.53 10.91
N TYR A 75 -3.36 -8.59 11.19
CA TYR A 75 -2.54 -9.76 10.91
C TYR A 75 -3.04 -11.00 11.69
N ASN A 76 -3.48 -10.81 12.93
CA ASN A 76 -4.03 -11.90 13.72
C ASN A 76 -5.36 -12.47 13.18
N GLU A 77 -6.11 -11.71 12.38
CA GLU A 77 -7.34 -12.17 11.73
C GLU A 77 -7.07 -13.13 10.57
N HIS A 78 -5.86 -13.12 9.99
CA HIS A 78 -5.47 -13.96 8.84
C HIS A 78 -4.93 -15.33 9.25
N ARG A 79 -5.08 -15.71 10.52
CA ARG A 79 -4.52 -16.93 11.08
C ARG A 79 -4.98 -18.15 10.29
N SER A 80 -4.04 -19.04 10.00
CA SER A 80 -4.25 -20.29 9.26
C SER A 80 -4.65 -20.11 7.79
N MET A 81 -4.66 -18.89 7.25
CA MET A 81 -4.81 -18.69 5.81
C MET A 81 -3.60 -19.25 5.07
N LEU A 82 -3.85 -19.94 3.96
CA LEU A 82 -2.81 -20.45 3.09
C LEU A 82 -2.08 -19.28 2.44
N ARG A 83 -0.76 -19.41 2.28
CA ARG A 83 0.07 -18.37 1.65
C ARG A 83 -0.42 -17.99 0.25
N SER A 84 -0.95 -18.93 -0.53
CA SER A 84 -1.56 -18.67 -1.84
C SER A 84 -2.74 -17.70 -1.73
N ASP A 85 -3.62 -17.95 -0.77
CA ASP A 85 -4.88 -17.24 -0.59
C ASP A 85 -4.60 -15.83 -0.06
N VAL A 86 -3.65 -15.72 0.88
CA VAL A 86 -3.14 -14.43 1.39
C VAL A 86 -2.57 -13.56 0.27
N MET A 87 -1.79 -14.15 -0.64
CA MET A 87 -1.24 -13.41 -1.79
C MET A 87 -2.33 -13.00 -2.78
N LEU A 88 -3.36 -13.84 -2.96
CA LEU A 88 -4.49 -13.54 -3.83
C LEU A 88 -5.33 -12.40 -3.27
N GLU A 89 -5.68 -12.44 -1.98
CA GLU A 89 -6.42 -11.38 -1.29
C GLU A 89 -5.66 -10.05 -1.30
N TYR A 90 -4.33 -10.09 -1.12
CA TYR A 90 -3.49 -8.90 -1.27
C TYR A 90 -3.68 -8.24 -2.65
N LEU A 91 -3.66 -9.03 -3.73
CA LEU A 91 -3.85 -8.52 -5.09
C LEU A 91 -5.29 -8.08 -5.32
N HIS A 92 -6.27 -8.78 -4.74
CA HIS A 92 -7.68 -8.43 -4.85
C HIS A 92 -7.99 -7.06 -4.26
N ILE A 93 -7.34 -6.69 -3.16
CA ILE A 93 -7.45 -5.36 -2.57
C ILE A 93 -6.63 -4.34 -3.36
N ALA A 94 -5.40 -4.69 -3.74
CA ALA A 94 -4.51 -3.75 -4.40
C ALA A 94 -5.01 -3.30 -5.79
N GLN A 95 -5.78 -4.14 -6.48
CA GLN A 95 -6.31 -3.80 -7.81
C GLN A 95 -7.34 -2.66 -7.79
N ASP A 96 -7.97 -2.40 -6.64
CA ASP A 96 -8.97 -1.34 -6.49
C ASP A 96 -8.32 0.04 -6.25
N LEU A 97 -6.99 0.10 -6.11
CA LEU A 97 -6.26 1.37 -6.00
C LEU A 97 -6.25 2.08 -7.35
N GLU A 98 -6.54 3.39 -7.34
CA GLU A 98 -6.72 4.19 -8.57
C GLU A 98 -5.54 4.15 -9.53
N MET A 99 -4.32 4.01 -9.02
CA MET A 99 -3.09 3.99 -9.81
C MET A 99 -2.62 2.56 -10.14
N TYR A 100 -3.37 1.54 -9.73
CA TYR A 100 -2.98 0.15 -9.94
C TYR A 100 -2.97 -0.19 -11.44
N GLY A 101 -1.82 -0.68 -11.91
CA GLY A 101 -1.67 -1.12 -13.30
C GLY A 101 -1.66 0.02 -14.33
N VAL A 102 -1.62 1.28 -13.88
CA VAL A 102 -1.58 2.45 -14.77
C VAL A 102 -0.14 2.83 -15.09
N THR A 103 0.17 2.90 -16.38
CA THR A 103 1.43 3.47 -16.87
C THR A 103 1.21 4.91 -17.32
N TYR A 104 1.94 5.85 -16.74
CA TYR A 104 1.77 7.29 -17.00
C TYR A 104 2.76 7.82 -18.03
N PHE A 105 2.27 8.66 -18.95
CA PHE A 105 3.06 9.38 -19.95
C PHE A 105 2.71 10.87 -19.93
N ASN A 106 3.74 11.73 -19.95
CA ASN A 106 3.53 13.16 -20.10
C ASN A 106 3.12 13.48 -21.54
N ILE A 107 1.98 14.16 -21.71
CA ILE A 107 1.45 14.57 -23.02
C ILE A 107 1.10 16.06 -22.99
N THR A 108 0.80 16.62 -24.16
CA THR A 108 0.35 18.01 -24.30
C THR A 108 -0.78 18.07 -25.31
N ASN A 109 -1.87 18.75 -24.96
CA ASN A 109 -3.00 18.91 -25.88
C ASN A 109 -2.72 20.02 -26.92
N LYS A 110 -3.62 20.19 -27.90
CA LYS A 110 -3.50 21.23 -28.94
C LYS A 110 -3.44 22.66 -28.39
N ARG A 111 -3.98 22.91 -27.19
CA ARG A 111 -3.95 24.21 -26.50
C ARG A 111 -2.64 24.45 -25.74
N GLY A 112 -1.69 23.50 -25.75
CA GLY A 112 -0.44 23.59 -25.02
C GLY A 112 -0.56 23.22 -23.53
N THR A 113 -1.69 22.68 -23.08
CA THR A 113 -1.85 22.27 -21.68
C THR A 113 -1.08 20.96 -21.42
N PRO A 114 -0.16 20.92 -20.43
CA PRO A 114 0.46 19.69 -19.99
C PRO A 114 -0.57 18.80 -19.30
N LEU A 115 -0.56 17.51 -19.62
CA LEU A 115 -1.48 16.49 -19.09
C LEU A 115 -0.72 15.18 -18.93
N GLN A 116 -1.31 14.22 -18.22
CA GLN A 116 -0.83 12.84 -18.19
C GLN A 116 -1.80 11.89 -18.89
N LEU A 117 -1.25 10.98 -19.69
CA LEU A 117 -1.98 9.84 -20.25
C LEU A 117 -1.68 8.61 -19.38
N GLY A 118 -2.71 8.05 -18.76
CA GLY A 118 -2.63 6.73 -18.12
C GLY A 118 -3.07 5.65 -19.10
N VAL A 119 -2.25 4.61 -19.22
CA VAL A 119 -2.56 3.41 -20.01
C VAL A 119 -2.68 2.23 -19.05
N ASP A 120 -3.82 1.54 -19.08
CA ASP A 120 -4.09 0.37 -18.24
C ASP A 120 -4.76 -0.76 -19.05
N ALA A 121 -5.18 -1.83 -18.38
CA ALA A 121 -5.82 -2.98 -19.02
C ALA A 121 -7.25 -2.69 -19.54
N PHE A 122 -7.88 -1.60 -19.09
CA PHE A 122 -9.23 -1.20 -19.45
C PHE A 122 -9.25 -0.13 -20.55
N GLY A 123 -8.17 0.65 -20.71
CA GLY A 123 -8.02 1.59 -21.81
C GLY A 123 -7.05 2.73 -21.52
N LEU A 124 -7.51 3.94 -21.87
CA LEU A 124 -6.73 5.18 -21.82
C LEU A 124 -7.47 6.23 -20.98
N ASN A 125 -6.78 6.79 -20.00
CA ASN A 125 -7.28 7.85 -19.13
C ASN A 125 -6.41 9.11 -19.27
N VAL A 126 -7.01 10.29 -19.12
CA VAL A 126 -6.29 11.58 -19.18
C VAL A 126 -6.45 12.32 -17.87
N TYR A 127 -5.33 12.68 -17.24
CA TYR A 127 -5.26 13.33 -15.94
C TYR A 127 -4.66 14.74 -16.08
N ALA A 128 -5.11 15.64 -15.21
CA ALA A 128 -4.44 16.93 -15.00
C ALA A 128 -3.16 16.72 -14.17
N GLU A 129 -2.20 17.64 -14.30
CA GLU A 129 -0.87 17.50 -13.68
C GLU A 129 -0.88 17.59 -12.15
N ASP A 130 -1.93 18.18 -11.57
CA ASP A 130 -2.14 18.44 -10.15
C ASP A 130 -2.88 17.32 -9.38
N ASN A 131 -3.42 16.32 -10.08
CA ASN A 131 -4.18 15.20 -9.48
C ASN A 131 -3.34 13.91 -9.33
N ARG A 132 -2.13 14.02 -8.78
CA ARG A 132 -1.41 12.85 -8.24
C ARG A 132 -1.58 12.81 -6.73
#